data_AF-W5WBX4-F1
#
_entry.id   AF-W5WBX4-F1
#
_cell.length_a   1.000
_cell.length_b   1.000
_cell.length_c   1.000
_cell.angle_alpha   90.00
_cell.angle_beta   90.00
_cell.angle_gamma   90.00
#
_symmetry.space_group_name_H-M   'P 1'
#
loop_
_entity.id
_entity.type
_entity.pdbx_description
1 polymer ?
#
loop_
_entity_poly.entity_id
_entity_poly.type
_entity_poly.pdbx_seq_one_letter_code
_entity_poly.pdbx_strand_id
1 'polypeptide(L)'
;MDTTGLLVQSPPHLRQAERLIDHLVPANNVYKRPEERNVVKWGREGRPASWVNRSQCASFITAVLRRSHPWARRSFFTAHFDSTSPYAKDYLRAFNQGDVPHFTQVERVTELRPGDLIAIEYPEQHEVHTGHVVMVRELLGEYVAANEALNLPGSTQYAVSIADCTAEPHGQYGVGQYDAYPDSRIVDADTQHSGAGYGHMMFYADNATGRFSGYRWSVNSAAATIHPVTERPIAAARVLD
;
A
#
# COMPACT_ATOMS: atom_id res chain seq x y z
N MET A 1 13.68 -22.61 -31.03
CA MET A 1 13.48 -22.49 -29.57
C MET A 1 13.43 -21.00 -29.28
N ASP A 2 12.23 -20.46 -29.21
CA ASP A 2 12.01 -19.03 -29.02
C ASP A 2 11.51 -18.83 -27.59
N THR A 3 12.41 -18.42 -26.70
CA THR A 3 12.07 -18.02 -25.33
C THR A 3 11.75 -16.54 -25.34
N THR A 4 10.56 -16.19 -25.84
CA THR A 4 9.95 -14.90 -25.52
C THR A 4 9.59 -14.93 -24.04
N GLY A 5 10.49 -14.41 -23.20
CA GLY A 5 10.14 -14.01 -21.85
C GLY A 5 8.98 -13.04 -21.92
N LEU A 6 7.78 -13.51 -21.57
CA LEU A 6 6.65 -12.63 -21.33
C LEU A 6 7.10 -11.65 -20.24
N LEU A 7 7.40 -10.42 -20.64
CA LEU A 7 7.38 -9.29 -19.73
C LEU A 7 6.01 -9.32 -19.07
N VAL A 8 5.94 -9.73 -17.81
CA VAL A 8 4.72 -9.62 -17.02
C VAL A 8 4.42 -8.14 -16.95
N GLN A 9 3.49 -7.67 -17.79
CA GLN A 9 3.08 -6.29 -17.76
C GLN A 9 2.43 -6.02 -16.41
N SER A 10 2.91 -5.01 -15.67
CA SER A 10 2.30 -4.56 -14.42
C SER A 10 0.80 -4.36 -14.62
N PRO A 11 -0.08 -4.77 -13.68
CA PRO A 11 -1.52 -4.71 -13.91
C PRO A 11 -2.03 -3.27 -14.07
N PRO A 12 -3.21 -3.07 -14.69
CA PRO A 12 -3.70 -1.74 -15.07
C PRO A 12 -3.76 -0.72 -13.92
N HIS A 13 -4.13 -1.14 -12.71
CA HIS A 13 -4.17 -0.28 -11.52
C HIS A 13 -2.78 0.09 -11.01
N LEU A 14 -1.82 -0.83 -11.01
CA LEU A 14 -0.44 -0.48 -10.66
C LEU A 14 0.14 0.55 -11.64
N ARG A 15 -0.04 0.34 -12.95
CA ARG A 15 0.42 1.33 -13.95
C ARG A 15 -0.22 2.70 -13.79
N GLN A 16 -1.51 2.78 -13.43
CA GLN A 16 -2.16 4.08 -13.20
C GLN A 16 -1.70 4.72 -11.89
N ALA A 17 -1.46 3.95 -10.83
CA ALA A 17 -0.89 4.46 -9.59
C ALA A 17 0.51 5.05 -9.83
N GLU A 18 1.39 4.28 -10.48
CA GLU A 18 2.76 4.71 -10.77
C GLU A 18 2.78 5.94 -11.68
N ARG A 19 1.99 5.91 -12.78
CA ARG A 19 1.86 7.06 -13.67
C ARG A 19 1.40 8.31 -12.93
N LEU A 20 0.49 8.19 -11.96
CA LEU A 20 0.06 9.33 -11.16
C LEU A 20 1.23 9.82 -10.28
N ILE A 21 1.82 8.91 -9.49
CA ILE A 21 2.89 9.24 -8.53
C ILE A 21 4.08 9.90 -9.22
N ASP A 22 4.54 9.36 -10.35
CA ASP A 22 5.71 9.84 -11.09
C ASP A 22 5.54 11.27 -11.64
N HIS A 23 4.30 11.75 -11.77
CA HIS A 23 4.00 13.09 -12.29
C HIS A 23 3.55 14.08 -11.20
N LEU A 24 3.37 13.62 -9.97
CA LEU A 24 3.00 14.49 -8.86
C LEU A 24 4.18 15.37 -8.46
N VAL A 25 3.86 16.62 -8.15
CA VAL A 25 4.78 17.55 -7.47
C VAL A 25 4.29 17.75 -6.03
N PRO A 26 5.18 18.06 -5.06
CA PRO A 26 4.79 18.20 -3.65
C PRO A 26 3.59 19.15 -3.44
N ALA A 27 3.54 20.27 -4.17
CA ALA A 27 2.45 21.24 -4.06
C ALA A 27 1.06 20.67 -4.44
N ASN A 28 1.01 19.62 -5.25
CA ASN A 28 -0.22 18.97 -5.73
C ASN A 28 -0.42 17.58 -5.13
N ASN A 29 0.39 17.19 -4.14
CA ASN A 29 0.36 15.88 -3.52
C ASN A 29 0.15 16.02 -2.02
N VAL A 30 -1.07 15.73 -1.56
CA VAL A 30 -1.49 16.02 -0.20
C VAL A 30 -2.22 14.82 0.38
N TYR A 31 -1.78 14.37 1.55
CA TYR A 31 -2.61 13.55 2.41
C TYR A 31 -3.67 14.44 3.05
N LYS A 32 -4.91 14.32 2.56
CA LYS A 32 -6.00 15.21 2.98
C LYS A 32 -6.51 14.89 4.38
N ARG A 33 -7.15 15.86 5.02
CA ARG A 33 -7.95 15.61 6.23
C ARG A 33 -9.23 14.82 5.89
N PRO A 34 -9.80 14.05 6.84
CA PRO A 34 -10.97 13.22 6.57
C PRO A 34 -12.17 13.98 5.97
N GLU A 35 -12.45 15.19 6.46
CA GLU A 35 -13.55 16.06 6.05
C GLU A 35 -13.38 16.69 4.67
N GLU A 36 -12.15 16.74 4.15
CA GLU A 36 -11.88 17.30 2.83
C GLU A 36 -12.35 16.36 1.72
N ARG A 37 -12.72 16.93 0.57
CA ARG A 37 -13.13 16.14 -0.60
C ARG A 37 -11.94 15.41 -1.23
N ASN A 38 -12.14 14.14 -1.60
CA ASN A 38 -11.22 13.39 -2.45
C ASN A 38 -11.09 14.04 -3.84
N VAL A 39 -9.86 14.40 -4.24
CA VAL A 39 -9.55 14.91 -5.58
C VAL A 39 -8.30 14.21 -6.10
N VAL A 40 -8.49 13.29 -7.03
CA VAL A 40 -7.39 12.61 -7.73
C VAL A 40 -7.57 12.84 -9.23
N LYS A 41 -6.52 13.35 -9.89
CA LYS A 41 -6.54 13.69 -11.33
C LYS A 41 -5.28 13.19 -12.00
N TRP A 42 -5.48 12.34 -13.01
CA TRP A 42 -4.46 12.05 -14.01
C TRP A 42 -4.39 13.23 -14.98
N GLY A 43 -3.27 13.92 -14.96
CA GLY A 43 -3.03 15.11 -15.74
C GLY A 43 -2.66 14.81 -17.19
N ARG A 44 -2.10 15.82 -17.85
CA ARG A 44 -1.49 15.72 -19.17
C ARG A 44 0.03 15.71 -19.02
N GLU A 45 0.69 14.85 -19.77
CA GLU A 45 2.16 14.80 -19.86
C GLU A 45 2.73 16.19 -20.23
N GLY A 46 3.88 16.52 -19.63
CA GLY A 46 4.49 17.84 -19.75
C GLY A 46 3.76 18.98 -19.02
N ARG A 47 2.68 18.70 -18.28
CA ARG A 47 1.96 19.69 -17.45
C ARG A 47 1.84 19.24 -16.00
N PRO A 48 2.91 19.34 -15.19
CA PRO A 48 2.93 18.86 -13.79
C PRO A 48 1.76 19.40 -12.95
N ALA A 49 1.39 20.67 -13.14
CA ALA A 49 0.29 21.32 -12.43
C ALA A 49 -1.09 20.67 -12.66
N SER A 50 -1.25 19.83 -13.69
CA SER A 50 -2.52 19.14 -13.99
C SER A 50 -2.68 17.80 -13.28
N TRP A 51 -1.62 17.27 -12.68
CA TRP A 51 -1.61 16.05 -11.87
C TRP A 51 -1.88 16.44 -10.42
N VAL A 52 -2.89 15.81 -9.80
CA VAL A 52 -3.34 16.18 -8.46
C VAL A 52 -3.67 14.93 -7.67
N ASN A 53 -3.19 14.90 -6.42
CA ASN A 53 -3.57 13.94 -5.41
C ASN A 53 -3.94 14.67 -4.12
N ARG A 54 -5.21 14.59 -3.74
CA ARG A 54 -5.75 14.96 -2.43
C ARG A 54 -6.64 13.83 -1.97
N SER A 55 -6.05 12.87 -1.28
CA SER A 55 -6.73 11.67 -0.81
C SER A 55 -6.05 11.13 0.45
N GLN A 56 -6.53 9.99 0.92
CA GLN A 56 -5.92 9.16 1.94
C GLN A 56 -5.66 7.78 1.33
N CYS A 57 -5.03 6.86 2.05
CA CYS A 57 -4.66 5.54 1.56
C CYS A 57 -5.78 4.81 0.81
N ALA A 58 -6.91 4.55 1.46
CA ALA A 58 -8.03 3.83 0.85
C ALA A 58 -8.72 4.60 -0.30
N SER A 59 -8.80 5.93 -0.20
CA SER A 59 -9.41 6.76 -1.26
C SER A 59 -8.50 6.96 -2.47
N PHE A 60 -7.17 6.92 -2.29
CA PHE A 60 -6.19 6.82 -3.36
C PHE A 60 -6.37 5.51 -4.13
N ILE A 61 -6.36 4.38 -3.42
CA ILE A 61 -6.58 3.05 -4.01
C ILE A 61 -7.92 2.99 -4.76
N THR A 62 -9.00 3.48 -4.13
CA THR A 62 -10.32 3.55 -4.77
C THR A 62 -10.29 4.40 -6.05
N ALA A 63 -9.62 5.56 -6.05
CA ALA A 63 -9.51 6.39 -7.24
C ALA A 63 -8.71 5.71 -8.36
N VAL A 64 -7.63 5.01 -8.02
CA VAL A 64 -6.83 4.22 -8.97
C VAL A 64 -7.64 3.08 -9.57
N LEU A 65 -8.34 2.29 -8.75
CA LEU A 65 -9.21 1.21 -9.25
C LEU A 65 -10.28 1.75 -10.21
N ARG A 66 -10.96 2.83 -9.81
CA ARG A 66 -11.97 3.52 -10.66
C ARG A 66 -11.41 4.05 -11.98
N ARG A 67 -10.12 4.39 -12.01
CA ARG A 67 -9.42 4.86 -13.21
C ARG A 67 -9.07 3.70 -14.14
N SER A 68 -8.71 2.56 -13.56
CA SER A 68 -8.16 1.42 -14.30
C SER A 68 -9.21 0.43 -14.79
N HIS A 69 -10.32 0.31 -14.06
CA HIS A 69 -11.23 -0.82 -14.23
C HIS A 69 -12.68 -0.39 -14.52
N PRO A 70 -13.31 -0.90 -15.59
CA PRO A 70 -14.70 -0.57 -15.92
C PRO A 70 -15.73 -1.02 -14.87
N TRP A 71 -15.42 -2.09 -14.13
CA TRP A 71 -16.26 -2.63 -13.04
C TRP A 71 -16.22 -1.78 -11.78
N ALA A 72 -15.11 -1.08 -11.54
CA ALA A 72 -14.87 -0.25 -10.35
C ALA A 72 -15.65 1.07 -10.44
N ARG A 73 -16.98 1.00 -10.60
CA ARG A 73 -17.87 2.17 -10.59
C ARG A 73 -18.28 2.49 -9.16
N ARG A 74 -18.79 3.71 -8.92
CA ARG A 74 -19.34 4.08 -7.61
C ARG A 74 -20.39 3.08 -7.11
N SER A 75 -21.23 2.57 -8.01
CA SER A 75 -22.26 1.57 -7.70
C SER A 75 -21.68 0.25 -7.19
N PHE A 76 -20.52 -0.17 -7.70
CA PHE A 76 -19.84 -1.37 -7.22
C PHE A 76 -19.40 -1.17 -5.76
N PHE A 77 -18.73 -0.06 -5.46
CA PHE A 77 -18.29 0.21 -4.09
C PHE A 77 -19.49 0.37 -3.14
N THR A 78 -20.56 1.05 -3.54
CA THR A 78 -21.78 1.13 -2.74
C THR A 78 -22.39 -0.26 -2.49
N ALA A 79 -22.46 -1.13 -3.49
CA ALA A 79 -23.08 -2.45 -3.35
C ALA A 79 -22.28 -3.40 -2.44
N HIS A 80 -20.95 -3.34 -2.47
CA HIS A 80 -20.08 -4.30 -1.76
C HIS A 80 -19.42 -3.76 -0.49
N PHE A 81 -19.34 -2.44 -0.33
CA PHE A 81 -18.68 -1.78 0.81
C PHE A 81 -19.60 -0.81 1.55
N ASP A 82 -20.85 -0.63 1.09
CA ASP A 82 -21.79 0.38 1.61
C ASP A 82 -21.24 1.83 1.57
N SER A 83 -20.29 2.08 0.68
CA SER A 83 -19.64 3.39 0.52
C SER A 83 -19.12 3.59 -0.88
N THR A 84 -19.19 4.82 -1.40
CA THR A 84 -18.52 5.17 -2.68
C THR A 84 -17.02 5.43 -2.54
N SER A 85 -16.53 5.47 -1.30
CA SER A 85 -15.13 5.68 -0.92
C SER A 85 -14.86 4.89 0.37
N PRO A 86 -14.68 3.56 0.27
CA PRO A 86 -14.48 2.70 1.43
C PRO A 86 -13.24 3.10 2.25
N TYR A 87 -13.26 2.82 3.53
CA TYR A 87 -12.12 2.96 4.43
C TYR A 87 -11.22 1.72 4.40
N ALA A 88 -10.05 1.80 5.03
CA ALA A 88 -9.10 0.69 5.07
C ALA A 88 -9.68 -0.58 5.71
N LYS A 89 -10.45 -0.44 6.79
CA LYS A 89 -11.15 -1.56 7.44
C LYS A 89 -12.17 -2.25 6.53
N ASP A 90 -12.78 -1.49 5.60
CA ASP A 90 -13.77 -2.05 4.69
C ASP A 90 -13.09 -2.92 3.61
N TYR A 91 -11.91 -2.49 3.12
CA TYR A 91 -11.05 -3.33 2.28
C TYR A 91 -10.59 -4.58 3.03
N LEU A 92 -10.13 -4.44 4.28
CA LEU A 92 -9.73 -5.58 5.10
C LEU A 92 -10.86 -6.60 5.26
N ARG A 93 -12.08 -6.13 5.59
CA ARG A 93 -13.26 -6.98 5.70
C ARG A 93 -13.56 -7.70 4.39
N ALA A 94 -13.58 -6.98 3.27
CA ALA A 94 -13.83 -7.55 1.95
C ALA A 94 -12.80 -8.62 1.56
N PHE A 95 -11.51 -8.38 1.83
CA PHE A 95 -10.44 -9.32 1.52
C PHE A 95 -10.52 -10.60 2.37
N ASN A 96 -10.91 -10.48 3.64
CA ASN A 96 -11.08 -11.61 4.54
C ASN A 96 -12.33 -12.44 4.24
N GLN A 97 -13.42 -11.80 3.81
CA GLN A 97 -14.65 -12.51 3.43
C GLN A 97 -14.49 -13.28 2.11
N GLY A 98 -13.72 -12.73 1.17
CA GLY A 98 -13.40 -13.39 -0.11
C GLY A 98 -14.59 -13.50 -1.06
N ASP A 99 -15.68 -12.75 -0.82
CA ASP A 99 -16.93 -12.81 -1.57
C ASP A 99 -17.20 -11.55 -2.43
N VAL A 100 -16.35 -10.51 -2.30
CA VAL A 100 -16.44 -9.32 -3.14
C VAL A 100 -15.85 -9.62 -4.52
N PRO A 101 -16.62 -9.47 -5.62
CA PRO A 101 -16.12 -9.71 -6.97
C PRO A 101 -14.87 -8.89 -7.29
N HIS A 102 -14.04 -9.41 -8.20
CA HIS A 102 -12.77 -8.80 -8.63
C HIS A 102 -11.65 -8.74 -7.57
N PHE A 103 -11.88 -9.30 -6.38
CA PHE A 103 -10.83 -9.52 -5.39
C PHE A 103 -10.70 -11.01 -5.09
N THR A 104 -9.46 -11.52 -5.11
CA THR A 104 -9.15 -12.87 -4.67
C THR A 104 -8.12 -12.79 -3.56
N GLN A 105 -8.38 -13.45 -2.43
CA GLN A 105 -7.48 -13.39 -1.28
C GLN A 105 -6.08 -13.87 -1.63
N VAL A 106 -5.08 -13.19 -1.08
CA VAL A 106 -3.67 -13.60 -1.09
C VAL A 106 -3.30 -13.94 0.35
N GLU A 107 -3.14 -15.23 0.64
CA GLU A 107 -3.00 -15.69 2.02
C GLU A 107 -1.58 -15.60 2.55
N ARG A 108 -0.58 -15.72 1.65
CA ARG A 108 0.84 -15.80 2.01
C ARG A 108 1.62 -14.60 1.51
N VAL A 109 2.61 -14.19 2.30
CA VAL A 109 3.49 -13.05 1.96
C VAL A 109 4.26 -13.33 0.66
N THR A 110 4.71 -14.57 0.47
CA THR A 110 5.45 -15.01 -0.73
C THR A 110 4.59 -15.12 -2.00
N GLU A 111 3.27 -15.03 -1.87
CA GLU A 111 2.34 -15.05 -3.01
C GLU A 111 1.98 -13.65 -3.50
N LEU A 112 2.45 -12.60 -2.82
CA LEU A 112 2.26 -11.21 -3.22
C LEU A 112 2.87 -10.96 -4.60
N ARG A 113 2.13 -10.24 -5.43
CA ARG A 113 2.52 -9.84 -6.78
C ARG A 113 2.33 -8.33 -6.97
N PRO A 114 3.04 -7.73 -7.94
CA PRO A 114 2.78 -6.35 -8.35
C PRO A 114 1.29 -6.12 -8.60
N GLY A 115 0.71 -5.13 -7.94
CA GLY A 115 -0.70 -4.75 -7.97
C GLY A 115 -1.59 -5.40 -6.93
N ASP A 116 -1.13 -6.39 -6.17
CA ASP A 116 -1.90 -6.89 -5.03
C ASP A 116 -2.10 -5.75 -4.01
N LEU A 117 -3.24 -5.75 -3.33
CA LEU A 117 -3.57 -4.78 -2.30
C LEU A 117 -3.40 -5.42 -0.92
N ILE A 118 -2.82 -4.69 0.01
CA ILE A 118 -2.72 -5.11 1.41
C ILE A 118 -3.46 -4.07 2.25
N ALA A 119 -4.46 -4.52 3.01
CA ALA A 119 -5.21 -3.72 3.95
C ALA A 119 -4.81 -4.09 5.39
N ILE A 120 -4.66 -3.07 6.22
CA ILE A 120 -4.34 -3.16 7.64
C ILE A 120 -5.41 -2.40 8.40
N GLU A 121 -5.93 -2.97 9.48
CA GLU A 121 -6.86 -2.29 10.38
C GLU A 121 -6.12 -1.74 11.60
N TYR A 122 -6.52 -0.56 12.07
CA TYR A 122 -6.04 0.07 13.31
C TYR A 122 -7.19 0.06 14.33
N PRO A 123 -7.34 -1.00 15.15
CA PRO A 123 -8.51 -1.15 16.01
C PRO A 123 -8.66 -0.03 17.05
N GLU A 124 -7.55 0.58 17.46
CA GLU A 124 -7.54 1.66 18.45
C GLU A 124 -7.92 3.04 17.88
N GLN A 125 -8.05 3.18 16.56
CA GLN A 125 -8.32 4.46 15.93
C GLN A 125 -9.79 4.59 15.51
N HIS A 126 -10.42 5.69 15.95
CA HIS A 126 -11.82 6.02 15.69
C HIS A 126 -12.14 6.22 14.19
N GLU A 127 -13.45 6.34 13.89
CA GLU A 127 -14.19 6.27 12.61
C GLU A 127 -13.51 6.79 11.33
N VAL A 128 -12.50 7.65 11.40
CA VAL A 128 -11.86 8.31 10.25
C VAL A 128 -10.45 7.78 9.91
N HIS A 129 -9.74 7.16 10.85
CA HIS A 129 -8.37 6.64 10.66
C HIS A 129 -8.33 5.13 10.91
N THR A 130 -9.16 4.40 10.17
CA THR A 130 -9.46 3.00 10.47
C THR A 130 -8.34 2.01 10.19
N GLY A 131 -7.21 2.45 9.62
CA GLY A 131 -6.20 1.55 9.07
C GLY A 131 -5.40 2.13 7.91
N HIS A 132 -4.74 1.25 7.18
CA HIS A 132 -3.95 1.58 5.98
C HIS A 132 -4.24 0.64 4.83
N VAL A 133 -4.14 1.12 3.59
CA VAL A 133 -4.18 0.27 2.40
C VAL A 133 -3.05 0.66 1.47
N VAL A 134 -2.26 -0.34 1.07
CA VAL A 134 -1.11 -0.17 0.19
C VAL A 134 -1.27 -1.07 -1.03
N MET A 135 -0.66 -0.66 -2.14
CA MET A 135 -0.54 -1.48 -3.35
C MET A 135 0.89 -1.99 -3.45
N VAL A 136 1.06 -3.30 -3.62
CA VAL A 136 2.37 -3.91 -3.84
C VAL A 136 2.92 -3.47 -5.19
N ARG A 137 4.15 -2.98 -5.20
CA ARG A 137 4.93 -2.78 -6.43
C ARG A 137 5.81 -3.99 -6.69
N GLU A 138 6.48 -4.45 -5.65
CA GLU A 138 7.43 -5.56 -5.74
C GLU A 138 7.61 -6.24 -4.37
N LEU A 139 7.71 -7.56 -4.38
CA LEU A 139 8.22 -8.34 -3.25
C LEU A 139 9.73 -8.49 -3.43
N LEU A 140 10.51 -7.80 -2.61
CA LEU A 140 11.98 -7.77 -2.72
C LEU A 140 12.64 -9.05 -2.16
N GLY A 141 11.86 -9.89 -1.48
CA GLY A 141 12.30 -11.15 -0.91
C GLY A 141 12.47 -11.07 0.61
N GLU A 142 13.12 -12.12 1.15
CA GLU A 142 13.39 -12.22 2.57
C GLU A 142 14.34 -11.09 3.02
N TYR A 143 14.07 -10.58 4.21
CA TYR A 143 14.81 -9.49 4.82
C TYR A 143 15.24 -9.89 6.23
N VAL A 144 16.53 -9.75 6.52
CA VAL A 144 17.07 -9.94 7.87
C VAL A 144 17.48 -8.58 8.42
N ALA A 145 16.84 -8.17 9.51
CA ALA A 145 17.16 -6.91 10.14
C ALA A 145 18.52 -6.97 10.83
N ALA A 146 19.29 -5.88 10.74
CA ALA A 146 20.55 -5.76 11.45
C ALA A 146 20.37 -5.77 12.98
N ASN A 147 19.22 -5.31 13.47
CA ASN A 147 18.83 -5.43 14.88
C ASN A 147 18.09 -6.76 15.08
N GLU A 148 18.69 -7.67 15.84
CA GLU A 148 18.13 -9.01 16.12
C GLU A 148 16.76 -8.97 16.79
N ALA A 149 16.44 -7.93 17.57
CA ALA A 149 15.12 -7.77 18.18
C ALA A 149 13.98 -7.59 17.15
N LEU A 150 14.32 -7.30 15.89
CA LEU A 150 13.38 -7.18 14.78
C LEU A 150 13.25 -8.49 13.99
N ASN A 151 14.00 -9.54 14.35
CA ASN A 151 13.94 -10.85 13.71
C ASN A 151 13.17 -11.82 14.63
N LEU A 152 11.83 -11.79 14.53
CA LEU A 152 10.94 -12.52 15.43
C LEU A 152 11.08 -14.05 15.30
N PRO A 153 11.28 -14.79 16.40
CA PRO A 153 11.26 -16.25 16.37
C PRO A 153 9.94 -16.78 15.78
N GLY A 154 10.03 -17.78 14.90
CA GLY A 154 8.87 -18.37 14.25
C GLY A 154 8.28 -17.53 13.11
N SER A 155 8.90 -16.41 12.73
CA SER A 155 8.50 -15.64 11.56
C SER A 155 9.69 -15.31 10.65
N THR A 156 9.40 -15.22 9.35
CA THR A 156 10.32 -14.73 8.32
C THR A 156 9.86 -13.37 7.87
N GLN A 157 10.77 -12.40 7.81
CA GLN A 157 10.44 -11.05 7.40
C GLN A 157 10.70 -10.87 5.91
N TYR A 158 9.86 -10.11 5.24
CA TYR A 158 9.96 -9.78 3.83
C TYR A 158 9.90 -8.28 3.63
N ALA A 159 10.79 -7.76 2.78
CA ALA A 159 10.72 -6.38 2.33
C ALA A 159 9.79 -6.26 1.11
N VAL A 160 8.83 -5.34 1.19
CA VAL A 160 7.83 -5.12 0.14
C VAL A 160 7.87 -3.66 -0.28
N SER A 161 8.19 -3.42 -1.54
CA SER A 161 8.04 -2.10 -2.17
C SER A 161 6.56 -1.85 -2.46
N ILE A 162 6.07 -0.67 -2.08
CA ILE A 162 4.66 -0.33 -2.15
C ILE A 162 4.43 1.04 -2.80
N ALA A 163 3.23 1.21 -3.34
CA ALA A 163 2.64 2.49 -3.69
C ALA A 163 1.45 2.74 -2.75
N ASP A 164 1.43 3.88 -2.09
CA ASP A 164 0.38 4.24 -1.14
C ASP A 164 0.15 5.75 -1.08
N CYS A 165 -0.74 6.19 -0.20
CA CYS A 165 -0.92 7.59 0.15
C CYS A 165 -0.97 7.72 1.67
N THR A 166 0.05 8.32 2.29
CA THR A 166 0.20 8.43 3.75
C THR A 166 0.55 9.84 4.21
N ALA A 167 0.21 10.16 5.46
CA ALA A 167 0.67 11.35 6.17
C ALA A 167 2.12 11.19 6.68
N GLU A 168 2.55 9.96 6.89
CA GLU A 168 3.81 9.58 7.52
C GLU A 168 4.59 8.65 6.57
N PRO A 169 5.51 9.17 5.75
CA PRO A 169 6.33 8.37 4.84
C PRO A 169 7.07 7.19 5.52
N HIS A 170 7.51 6.22 4.73
CA HIS A 170 8.09 4.96 5.20
C HIS A 170 9.58 5.08 5.52
N GLY A 171 9.88 5.44 6.77
CA GLY A 171 11.22 5.37 7.33
C GLY A 171 11.82 6.73 7.65
N GLN A 172 13.11 6.72 7.96
CA GLN A 172 13.87 7.91 8.35
C GLN A 172 15.16 8.02 7.55
N TYR A 173 15.38 9.18 6.90
CA TYR A 173 16.55 9.43 6.06
C TYR A 173 17.86 9.22 6.82
N GLY A 174 18.84 8.57 6.17
CA GLY A 174 20.19 8.37 6.72
C GLY A 174 20.29 7.43 7.93
N VAL A 175 19.19 6.79 8.35
CA VAL A 175 19.18 5.87 9.50
C VAL A 175 19.13 4.42 9.04
N GLY A 176 20.12 3.63 9.48
CA GLY A 176 20.17 2.20 9.22
C GLY A 176 20.28 1.91 7.73
N GLN A 177 19.39 1.07 7.20
CA GLN A 177 19.39 0.65 5.79
C GLN A 177 18.44 1.49 4.91
N TYR A 178 18.13 2.72 5.32
CA TYR A 178 17.19 3.58 4.59
C TYR A 178 17.52 3.71 3.10
N ASP A 179 18.79 3.88 2.74
CA ASP A 179 19.21 4.08 1.34
C ASP A 179 18.88 2.89 0.42
N ALA A 180 18.78 1.68 0.99
CA ALA A 180 18.36 0.48 0.25
C ALA A 180 16.83 0.33 0.15
N TYR A 181 16.09 1.04 1.00
CA TYR A 181 14.63 0.97 1.10
C TYR A 181 14.02 2.39 1.27
N PRO A 182 14.30 3.32 0.35
CA PRO A 182 13.91 4.72 0.52
C PRO A 182 12.40 4.91 0.35
N ASP A 183 11.90 6.05 0.83
CA ASP A 183 10.57 6.57 0.48
C ASP A 183 10.71 7.77 -0.45
N SER A 184 9.92 7.80 -1.54
CA SER A 184 10.00 8.85 -2.56
C SER A 184 9.54 10.22 -2.06
N ARG A 185 8.95 10.30 -0.87
CA ARG A 185 8.46 11.54 -0.25
C ARG A 185 9.42 12.12 0.78
N ILE A 186 10.46 11.39 1.16
CA ILE A 186 11.50 11.87 2.07
C ILE A 186 12.68 12.33 1.20
N VAL A 187 12.98 13.62 1.25
CA VAL A 187 14.05 14.23 0.44
C VAL A 187 15.39 14.16 1.18
N ASP A 188 15.38 14.48 2.47
CA ASP A 188 16.54 14.46 3.36
C ASP A 188 16.08 14.30 4.83
N ALA A 189 16.99 14.51 5.78
CA ALA A 189 16.71 14.37 7.21
C ALA A 189 15.71 15.42 7.76
N ASP A 190 15.58 16.56 7.09
CA ASP A 190 14.78 17.71 7.55
C ASP A 190 13.52 17.91 6.68
N THR A 191 13.48 17.31 5.49
CA THR A 191 12.47 17.54 4.47
C THR A 191 11.75 16.25 4.09
N GLN A 192 10.46 16.18 4.42
CA GLN A 192 9.56 15.14 3.95
C GLN A 192 8.18 15.69 3.56
N HIS A 193 7.49 14.97 2.69
CA HIS A 193 6.16 15.32 2.18
C HIS A 193 5.14 14.24 2.50
N SER A 194 3.86 14.60 2.55
CA SER A 194 2.77 13.64 2.64
C SER A 194 2.14 13.38 1.27
N GLY A 195 1.19 12.44 1.21
CA GLY A 195 0.42 12.14 0.01
C GLY A 195 0.87 10.85 -0.66
N ALA A 196 0.60 10.72 -1.95
CA ALA A 196 0.88 9.52 -2.73
C ALA A 196 2.38 9.38 -3.03
N GLY A 197 2.92 8.19 -2.87
CA GLY A 197 4.35 7.96 -3.08
C GLY A 197 4.71 6.49 -3.08
N TYR A 198 6.01 6.23 -3.17
CA TYR A 198 6.59 4.90 -3.03
C TYR A 198 7.29 4.79 -1.69
N GLY A 199 7.20 3.63 -1.07
CA GLY A 199 7.92 3.32 0.15
C GLY A 199 8.15 1.82 0.29
N HIS A 200 8.67 1.43 1.44
CA HIS A 200 8.95 0.03 1.75
C HIS A 200 8.41 -0.31 3.13
N MET A 201 7.56 -1.33 3.18
CA MET A 201 7.06 -1.90 4.42
C MET A 201 7.67 -3.28 4.63
N MET A 202 7.77 -3.69 5.88
CA MET A 202 8.23 -5.03 6.22
C MET A 202 7.07 -5.86 6.73
N PHE A 203 6.83 -7.01 6.11
CA PHE A 203 5.78 -7.93 6.52
C PHE A 203 6.42 -9.21 7.08
N TYR A 204 5.87 -9.70 8.18
CA TYR A 204 6.27 -10.96 8.77
C TYR A 204 5.34 -12.07 8.29
N ALA A 205 5.92 -13.18 7.90
CA ALA A 205 5.23 -14.41 7.57
C ALA A 205 5.48 -15.44 8.69
N ASP A 206 4.43 -16.10 9.16
CA ASP A 206 4.54 -17.26 10.04
C ASP A 206 5.30 -18.40 9.32
N ASN A 207 6.33 -18.96 9.96
CA ASN A 207 7.21 -19.96 9.33
C ASN A 207 6.49 -21.28 9.01
N ALA A 208 5.41 -21.61 9.71
CA ALA A 208 4.69 -22.86 9.50
C ALA A 208 3.69 -22.76 8.32
N THR A 209 3.07 -21.59 8.14
CA THR A 209 1.95 -21.42 7.20
C THR A 209 2.26 -20.49 6.02
N GLY A 210 3.29 -19.63 6.16
CA GLY A 210 3.61 -18.55 5.24
C GLY A 210 2.64 -17.36 5.28
N ARG A 211 1.62 -17.42 6.14
CA ARG A 211 0.60 -16.36 6.27
C ARG A 211 1.15 -15.16 7.01
N PHE A 212 0.55 -13.99 6.81
CA PHE A 212 0.90 -12.78 7.54
C PHE A 212 0.82 -13.00 9.06
N SER A 213 1.90 -12.73 9.78
CA SER A 213 1.99 -12.77 11.25
C SER A 213 2.14 -11.37 11.88
N GLY A 214 2.53 -10.38 11.09
CA GLY A 214 2.58 -8.98 11.50
C GLY A 214 3.22 -8.08 10.45
N TYR A 215 3.45 -6.83 10.80
CA TYR A 215 4.20 -5.89 9.98
C TYR A 215 4.97 -4.87 10.82
N ARG A 216 5.87 -4.12 10.19
CA ARG A 216 6.38 -2.85 10.69
C ARG A 216 6.43 -1.83 9.55
N TRP A 217 6.35 -0.55 9.92
CA TRP A 217 6.12 0.53 8.97
C TRP A 217 7.24 0.72 7.93
N SER A 218 8.49 0.42 8.30
CA SER A 218 9.68 0.62 7.48
C SER A 218 10.87 -0.25 7.94
N VAL A 219 11.96 -0.21 7.17
CA VAL A 219 13.23 -0.89 7.49
C VAL A 219 13.86 -0.45 8.81
N ASN A 220 13.63 0.80 9.22
CA ASN A 220 14.21 1.42 10.41
C ASN A 220 13.17 1.78 11.48
N SER A 221 11.98 1.17 11.39
CA SER A 221 11.01 1.18 12.49
C SER A 221 11.59 0.49 13.74
N ALA A 222 11.34 1.08 14.91
CA ALA A 222 11.76 0.53 16.19
C ALA A 222 11.04 -0.79 16.51
N ALA A 223 11.63 -1.63 17.38
CA ALA A 223 11.02 -2.91 17.75
C ALA A 223 9.66 -2.75 18.45
N ALA A 224 9.47 -1.65 19.18
CA ALA A 224 8.21 -1.32 19.83
C ALA A 224 7.05 -1.00 18.85
N THR A 225 7.34 -0.83 17.56
CA THR A 225 6.34 -0.57 16.50
C THR A 225 6.17 -1.73 15.53
N ILE A 226 6.57 -2.93 15.96
CA ILE A 226 6.14 -4.17 15.33
C ILE A 226 4.70 -4.42 15.76
N HIS A 227 3.81 -4.58 14.78
CA HIS A 227 2.40 -4.85 15.02
C HIS A 227 2.05 -6.26 14.55
N PRO A 228 1.79 -7.22 15.46
CA PRO A 228 1.31 -8.54 15.09
C PRO A 228 -0.12 -8.48 14.55
N VAL A 229 -0.50 -9.46 13.73
CA VAL A 229 -1.86 -9.55 13.14
C VAL A 229 -2.97 -9.66 14.19
N THR A 230 -2.64 -10.09 15.41
CA THR A 230 -3.57 -10.14 16.55
C THR A 230 -3.88 -8.75 17.13
N GLU A 231 -3.00 -7.77 16.91
CA GLU A 231 -3.18 -6.37 17.33
C GLU A 231 -3.70 -5.52 16.16
N ARG A 232 -3.09 -5.66 14.98
CA ARG A 232 -3.47 -4.94 13.76
C ARG A 232 -3.69 -5.95 12.65
N PRO A 233 -4.94 -6.40 12.42
CA PRO A 233 -5.26 -7.37 11.40
C PRO A 233 -4.73 -6.95 10.02
N ILE A 234 -4.29 -7.93 9.24
CA ILE A 234 -3.80 -7.75 7.86
C ILE A 234 -4.58 -8.70 6.96
N ALA A 235 -5.02 -8.19 5.81
CA ALA A 235 -5.57 -8.99 4.74
C ALA A 235 -5.02 -8.50 3.39
N ALA A 236 -4.75 -9.41 2.47
CA ALA A 236 -4.31 -9.06 1.13
C ALA A 236 -5.23 -9.66 0.07
N ALA A 237 -5.35 -8.98 -1.06
CA ALA A 237 -6.11 -9.46 -2.20
C ALA A 237 -5.48 -9.07 -3.53
N ARG A 238 -5.58 -9.98 -4.48
CA ARG A 238 -5.30 -9.77 -5.88
C ARG A 238 -6.51 -9.15 -6.56
N VAL A 239 -6.28 -8.09 -7.30
CA VAL A 239 -7.29 -7.44 -8.14
C VAL A 239 -7.36 -8.15 -9.49
N LEU A 240 -8.56 -8.54 -9.90
CA LEU A 240 -8.84 -9.19 -11.19
C LEU A 240 -9.55 -8.21 -12.14
N ASP A 241 -9.40 -8.43 -13.44
CA ASP A 241 -10.13 -7.70 -14.49
C ASP A 241 -11.61 -8.12 -14.56
#